data_AF-A0A2W5FID9-F1
#
_entry.id   AF-A0A2W5FID9-F1
#
_cell.length_a   1.000
_cell.length_b   1.000
_cell.length_c   1.000
_cell.angle_alpha   90.00
_cell.angle_beta   90.00
_cell.angle_gamma   90.00
#
_symmetry.space_group_name_H-M   'P 1'
#
loop_
_entity.id
_entity.type
_entity.pdbx_description
1 polymer ?
#
loop_
_entity_poly.entity_id
_entity_poly.type
_entity_poly.pdbx_seq_one_letter_code
_entity_poly.pdbx_strand_id
1 'polypeptide(L)'
;TPKGEAVVIDLGRGQLLFALTSFDDYQIVFRAFPYDGGGTTVEGIEYYSHLKNAKTFLVPEQLRLVRFKNINDPKTVEEVKGQNLEATFGKGYKFNSASIEMTDKPVTWGIEKYLLWLPKRKNVMGYLGGNSTPPFDDPTKTYLNGSEFTQGNRNE
;
A
#
# COMPACT_ATOMS: atom_id res chain seq x y z
N THR A 1 0.52 15.65 6.41
CA THR A 1 0.39 14.52 5.46
C THR A 1 0.63 13.23 6.20
N PRO A 2 -0.22 12.20 6.00
CA PRO A 2 0.06 10.85 6.45
C PRO A 2 1.46 10.42 5.98
N LYS A 3 2.21 9.76 6.87
CA LYS A 3 3.52 9.19 6.58
C LYS A 3 3.42 7.69 6.89
N GLY A 4 4.09 6.83 6.13
CA GLY A 4 3.94 5.39 6.28
C GLY A 4 4.72 4.54 5.28
N GLU A 5 4.84 3.26 5.57
CA GLU A 5 5.28 2.25 4.61
C GLU A 5 4.15 1.26 4.34
N ALA A 6 4.20 0.60 3.19
CA ALA A 6 3.32 -0.52 2.93
C ALA A 6 3.41 -1.57 4.05
N VAL A 7 2.25 -2.11 4.45
CA VAL A 7 2.19 -3.15 5.47
C VAL A 7 2.60 -4.47 4.83
N VAL A 8 3.55 -5.17 5.47
CA VAL A 8 4.04 -6.48 5.03
C VAL A 8 3.33 -7.57 5.82
N ILE A 9 2.71 -8.52 5.12
CA ILE A 9 2.06 -9.69 5.69
C ILE A 9 2.88 -10.93 5.27
N ASP A 10 3.47 -11.61 6.24
CA ASP A 10 4.08 -12.93 6.04
C ASP A 10 2.98 -13.99 6.10
N LEU A 11 2.74 -14.63 4.95
CA LEU A 11 1.74 -15.69 4.79
C LEU A 11 2.33 -17.09 5.09
N GLY A 12 3.60 -17.16 5.48
CA GLY A 12 4.36 -18.38 5.64
C GLY A 12 4.91 -18.92 4.31
N ARG A 13 5.82 -19.90 4.40
CA ARG A 13 6.44 -20.58 3.24
C ARG A 13 7.11 -19.62 2.24
N GLY A 14 7.59 -18.46 2.73
CA GLY A 14 8.22 -17.44 1.91
C GLY A 14 7.26 -16.62 1.04
N GLN A 15 5.94 -16.72 1.27
CA GLN A 15 4.95 -15.88 0.57
C GLN A 15 4.73 -14.59 1.35
N LEU A 16 4.96 -13.45 0.68
CA LEU A 16 4.70 -12.13 1.23
C LEU A 16 3.56 -11.47 0.46
N LEU A 17 2.72 -10.75 1.19
CA LEU A 17 1.68 -9.87 0.66
C LEU A 17 1.93 -8.46 1.19
N PHE A 18 1.79 -7.46 0.33
CA PHE A 18 1.98 -6.06 0.67
C PHE A 18 0.66 -5.33 0.53
N ALA A 19 0.24 -4.61 1.57
CA ALA A 19 -0.86 -3.65 1.48
C ALA A 19 -0.26 -2.25 1.30
N LEU A 20 -0.48 -1.66 0.14
CA LEU A 20 0.10 -0.36 -0.21
C LEU A 20 -0.60 0.76 0.56
N THR A 21 0.19 1.65 1.14
CA THR A 21 -0.31 2.81 1.90
C THR A 21 -0.39 4.07 1.05
N SER A 22 0.49 4.23 0.07
CA SER A 22 0.62 5.47 -0.71
C SER A 22 -0.14 5.47 -2.02
N PHE A 23 -0.82 4.36 -2.38
CA PHE A 23 -1.70 4.34 -3.55
C PHE A 23 -2.86 5.36 -3.41
N ASP A 24 -3.04 5.91 -2.21
CA ASP A 24 -4.26 6.59 -1.80
C ASP A 24 -4.00 7.65 -0.71
N ASP A 25 -2.93 8.47 -0.82
CA ASP A 25 -2.57 9.59 0.08
C ASP A 25 -3.46 9.76 1.34
N TYR A 26 -4.62 10.40 1.15
CA TYR A 26 -5.71 10.54 2.11
C TYR A 26 -6.95 9.71 1.76
N GLN A 27 -7.02 9.17 0.54
CA GLN A 27 -8.17 8.44 0.02
C GLN A 27 -8.51 7.21 0.85
N ILE A 28 -7.51 6.49 1.38
CA ILE A 28 -7.80 5.36 2.28
C ILE A 28 -8.45 5.85 3.58
N VAL A 29 -8.03 7.02 4.10
CA VAL A 29 -8.65 7.66 5.27
C VAL A 29 -10.07 8.12 4.94
N PHE A 30 -10.28 8.77 3.79
CA PHE A 30 -11.60 9.24 3.36
C PHE A 30 -12.58 8.09 3.11
N ARG A 31 -12.11 6.96 2.57
CA ARG A 31 -12.94 5.75 2.39
C ARG A 31 -13.23 5.05 3.71
N ALA A 32 -12.29 5.08 4.65
CA ALA A 32 -12.44 4.46 5.97
C ALA A 32 -13.37 5.27 6.89
N PHE A 33 -13.25 6.61 6.82
CA PHE A 33 -13.99 7.56 7.64
C PHE A 33 -14.72 8.56 6.73
N PRO A 34 -15.79 8.13 6.05
CA PRO A 34 -16.46 8.96 5.05
C PRO A 34 -17.04 10.23 5.68
N TYR A 35 -16.86 11.34 4.97
CA TYR A 35 -17.42 12.64 5.31
C TYR A 35 -18.02 13.30 4.07
N ASP A 36 -19.33 13.58 4.12
CA ASP A 36 -20.10 14.07 2.97
C ASP A 36 -19.69 15.48 2.51
N GLY A 37 -19.10 16.28 3.41
CA GLY A 37 -18.62 17.63 3.09
C GLY A 37 -17.30 17.67 2.30
N GLY A 38 -16.76 16.52 1.88
CA GLY A 38 -15.55 16.40 1.08
C GLY A 38 -14.27 16.42 1.93
N GLY A 39 -13.27 15.62 1.51
CA GLY A 39 -12.05 15.41 2.31
C GLY A 39 -11.08 16.59 2.36
N THR A 40 -11.17 17.51 1.39
CA THR A 40 -10.23 18.61 1.21
C THR A 40 -10.86 19.99 1.43
N THR A 41 -12.09 20.05 1.95
CA THR A 41 -12.76 21.29 2.36
C THR A 41 -12.29 21.72 3.76
N VAL A 42 -12.61 22.94 4.17
CA VAL A 42 -12.27 23.43 5.51
C VAL A 42 -12.94 22.56 6.58
N GLU A 43 -14.23 22.27 6.38
CA GLU A 43 -15.04 21.44 7.26
C GLU A 43 -14.55 20.00 7.27
N GLY A 44 -14.12 19.47 6.12
CA GLY A 44 -13.48 18.17 6.03
C GLY A 44 -12.18 18.10 6.82
N ILE A 45 -11.28 19.07 6.61
CA ILE A 45 -10.00 19.14 7.34
C ILE A 45 -10.26 19.21 8.85
N GLU A 46 -11.23 20.02 9.30
CA GLU A 46 -11.63 20.08 10.70
C GLU A 46 -12.15 18.71 11.20
N TYR A 47 -13.04 18.06 10.45
CA TYR A 47 -13.54 16.72 10.76
C TYR A 47 -12.41 15.70 10.94
N TYR A 48 -11.49 15.59 9.97
CA TYR A 48 -10.40 14.61 10.02
C TYR A 48 -9.38 14.94 11.11
N SER A 49 -9.22 16.22 11.49
CA SER A 49 -8.36 16.63 12.60
C SER A 49 -8.83 16.10 13.96
N HIS A 50 -10.12 15.77 14.09
CA HIS A 50 -10.71 15.25 15.32
C HIS A 50 -10.70 13.71 15.40
N LEU A 51 -10.25 13.00 14.35
CA LEU A 51 -10.23 11.54 14.30
C LEU A 51 -9.09 10.90 15.11
N LYS A 52 -8.55 11.58 16.12
CA LYS A 52 -7.46 11.05 16.96
C LYS A 52 -7.90 9.73 17.62
N ASN A 53 -7.11 8.66 17.43
CA ASN A 53 -7.40 7.29 17.87
C ASN A 53 -8.67 6.66 17.24
N ALA A 54 -9.24 7.27 16.21
CA ALA A 54 -10.36 6.67 15.48
C ALA A 54 -9.89 5.39 14.79
N LYS A 55 -10.70 4.33 14.90
CA LYS A 55 -10.41 3.02 14.35
C LYS A 55 -11.63 2.48 13.63
N THR A 56 -11.40 1.85 12.49
CA THR A 56 -12.46 1.18 11.72
C THR A 56 -11.89 -0.03 10.98
N PHE A 57 -12.79 -0.90 10.51
CA PHE A 57 -12.43 -2.06 9.69
C PHE A 57 -12.54 -1.72 8.21
N LEU A 58 -11.63 -2.29 7.43
CA LEU A 58 -11.59 -2.17 5.99
C LEU A 58 -12.14 -3.44 5.35
N VAL A 59 -12.86 -3.26 4.25
CA VAL A 59 -13.22 -4.37 3.36
C VAL A 59 -12.09 -4.61 2.34
N PRO A 60 -11.95 -5.83 1.79
CA PRO A 60 -10.86 -6.15 0.85
C PRO A 60 -10.76 -5.21 -0.35
N GLU A 61 -11.89 -4.67 -0.83
CA GLU A 61 -12.01 -3.72 -1.95
C GLU A 61 -11.29 -2.40 -1.68
N GLN A 62 -11.17 -2.00 -0.41
CA GLN A 62 -10.56 -0.73 -0.02
C GLN A 62 -9.03 -0.80 0.05
N LEU A 63 -8.46 -2.01 -0.07
CA LEU A 63 -7.04 -2.27 0.04
C LEU A 63 -6.44 -2.51 -1.34
N ARG A 64 -5.32 -1.86 -1.63
CA ARG A 64 -4.48 -2.26 -2.75
C ARG A 64 -3.44 -3.26 -2.28
N LEU A 65 -3.64 -4.51 -2.67
CA LEU A 65 -2.79 -5.62 -2.28
C LEU A 65 -1.93 -6.06 -3.46
N VAL A 66 -0.64 -6.28 -3.22
CA VAL A 66 0.30 -6.74 -4.25
C VAL A 66 1.22 -7.82 -3.70
N ARG A 67 1.73 -8.66 -4.60
CA ARG A 67 2.81 -9.61 -4.28
C ARG A 67 3.88 -9.56 -5.36
N PHE A 68 5.05 -10.07 -5.03
CA PHE A 68 6.11 -10.34 -5.99
C PHE A 68 6.27 -11.86 -6.13
N LYS A 69 6.23 -12.39 -7.36
CA LYS A 69 6.54 -13.83 -7.57
C LYS A 69 7.98 -14.14 -7.21
N ASN A 70 8.88 -13.18 -7.46
CA ASN A 70 10.25 -13.18 -6.99
C ASN A 70 10.51 -11.86 -6.27
N ILE A 71 10.68 -11.91 -4.94
CA ILE A 71 10.88 -10.72 -4.10
C ILE A 71 12.12 -9.89 -4.51
N ASN A 72 13.11 -10.53 -5.12
CA ASN A 72 14.33 -9.88 -5.59
C ASN A 72 14.18 -9.22 -6.97
N ASP A 73 13.06 -9.44 -7.65
CA ASP A 73 12.79 -8.88 -8.98
C ASP A 73 11.51 -8.02 -8.98
N PRO A 74 11.64 -6.68 -9.02
CA PRO A 74 10.50 -5.76 -9.05
C PRO A 74 9.61 -5.93 -10.29
N LYS A 75 10.07 -6.60 -11.35
CA LYS A 75 9.26 -6.87 -12.55
C LYS A 75 8.23 -7.97 -12.35
N THR A 76 8.31 -8.68 -11.22
CA THR A 76 7.39 -9.77 -10.91
C THR A 76 6.23 -9.36 -10.00
N VAL A 77 6.05 -8.06 -9.81
CA VAL A 77 4.91 -7.53 -9.07
C VAL A 77 3.61 -7.90 -9.78
N GLU A 78 2.60 -8.29 -9.00
CA GLU A 78 1.24 -8.44 -9.50
C GLU A 78 0.24 -8.03 -8.42
N GLU A 79 -0.88 -7.50 -8.89
CA GLU A 79 -2.01 -7.15 -8.03
C GLU A 79 -2.71 -8.41 -7.53
N VAL A 80 -3.13 -8.36 -6.27
CA VAL A 80 -3.81 -9.44 -5.58
C VAL A 80 -5.22 -8.98 -5.24
N LYS A 81 -6.22 -9.74 -5.67
CA LYS A 81 -7.62 -9.43 -5.32
C LYS A 81 -7.92 -9.92 -3.92
N GLY A 82 -8.15 -8.98 -2.99
CA GLY A 82 -8.45 -9.31 -1.60
C GLY A 82 -9.69 -10.20 -1.41
N GLN A 83 -10.68 -10.10 -2.29
CA GLN A 83 -11.89 -10.95 -2.28
C GLN A 83 -11.61 -12.42 -2.59
N ASN A 84 -10.49 -12.72 -3.26
CA ASN A 84 -10.18 -14.06 -3.76
C ASN A 84 -8.68 -14.35 -3.63
N LEU A 85 -8.21 -14.38 -2.37
CA LEU A 85 -6.83 -14.75 -2.06
C LEU A 85 -6.50 -16.20 -2.48
N GLU A 86 -7.49 -17.10 -2.50
CA GLU A 86 -7.28 -18.49 -2.90
C GLU A 86 -6.80 -18.63 -4.35
N ALA A 87 -7.29 -17.79 -5.26
CA ALA A 87 -6.84 -17.78 -6.66
C ALA A 87 -5.35 -17.45 -6.80
N THR A 88 -4.80 -16.71 -5.84
CA THR A 88 -3.41 -16.25 -5.84
C THR A 88 -2.50 -17.18 -5.04
N PHE A 89 -2.92 -17.57 -3.83
CA PHE A 89 -2.08 -18.27 -2.86
C PHE A 89 -2.44 -19.76 -2.66
N GLY A 90 -3.58 -20.19 -3.19
CA GLY A 90 -4.08 -21.57 -3.09
C GLY A 90 -5.18 -21.74 -2.06
N LYS A 91 -5.70 -22.97 -1.97
CA LYS A 91 -6.82 -23.31 -1.08
C LYS A 91 -6.50 -22.99 0.39
N GLY A 92 -7.45 -22.38 1.09
CA GLY A 92 -7.38 -22.05 2.51
C GLY A 92 -6.96 -20.62 2.82
N TYR A 93 -6.45 -19.86 1.83
CA TYR A 93 -6.14 -18.45 2.01
C TYR A 93 -7.40 -17.59 1.87
N LYS A 94 -7.83 -16.97 2.96
CA LYS A 94 -9.00 -16.09 2.98
C LYS A 94 -8.68 -14.78 3.67
N PHE A 95 -9.31 -13.71 3.22
CA PHE A 95 -9.29 -12.45 3.95
C PHE A 95 -10.02 -12.65 5.29
N ASN A 96 -9.35 -12.28 6.39
CA ASN A 96 -9.93 -12.41 7.73
C ASN A 96 -10.48 -11.06 8.21
N SER A 97 -9.59 -10.07 8.34
CA SER A 97 -9.94 -8.69 8.65
C SER A 97 -8.76 -7.79 8.33
N ALA A 98 -9.04 -6.51 8.11
CA ALA A 98 -8.06 -5.44 8.15
C ALA A 98 -8.70 -4.25 8.89
N SER A 99 -7.88 -3.49 9.59
CA SER A 99 -8.33 -2.27 10.27
C SER A 99 -7.34 -1.15 10.03
N ILE A 100 -7.85 0.07 9.99
CA ILE A 100 -7.04 1.29 10.00
C ILE A 100 -7.33 2.05 11.29
N GLU A 101 -6.28 2.64 11.85
CA GLU A 101 -6.33 3.40 13.10
C GLU A 101 -5.52 4.68 12.95
N MET A 102 -6.15 5.81 13.24
CA MET A 102 -5.47 7.11 13.26
C MET A 102 -4.62 7.20 14.53
N THR A 103 -3.33 7.48 14.39
CA THR A 103 -2.39 7.47 15.52
C THR A 103 -1.33 8.57 15.41
N ASP A 104 -0.92 9.09 16.56
CA ASP A 104 0.22 10.01 16.69
C ASP A 104 1.56 9.27 16.90
N LYS A 105 1.53 7.92 16.90
CA LYS A 105 2.74 7.12 17.05
C LYS A 105 3.68 7.37 15.86
N PRO A 106 5.01 7.40 16.09
CA PRO A 106 5.97 7.50 15.02
C PRO A 106 5.77 6.40 13.97
N VAL A 107 5.99 6.75 12.71
CA VAL A 107 5.98 5.77 11.61
C VAL A 107 7.04 4.71 11.86
N THR A 108 6.65 3.45 11.73
CA THR A 108 7.59 2.33 11.72
C THR A 108 8.15 2.16 10.32
N TRP A 109 9.48 2.16 10.20
CA TRP A 109 10.20 1.94 8.95
C TRP A 109 10.90 0.58 8.95
N GLY A 110 10.97 -0.09 7.80
CA GLY A 110 11.60 -1.40 7.69
C GLY A 110 11.36 -2.20 6.41
N ILE A 111 10.54 -1.72 5.48
CA ILE A 111 10.17 -2.48 4.28
C ILE A 111 11.37 -2.85 3.40
N GLU A 112 12.42 -2.05 3.44
CA GLU A 112 13.68 -2.26 2.72
C GLU A 112 14.39 -3.55 3.15
N LYS A 113 14.09 -4.07 4.36
CA LYS A 113 14.59 -5.38 4.81
C LYS A 113 14.00 -6.53 3.98
N TYR A 114 12.80 -6.34 3.43
CA TYR A 114 12.14 -7.29 2.54
C TYR A 114 12.45 -6.98 1.07
N LEU A 115 12.43 -5.70 0.70
CA LEU A 115 12.64 -5.22 -0.67
C LEU A 115 14.01 -4.55 -0.80
N LEU A 116 15.08 -5.35 -0.87
CA LEU A 116 16.47 -4.86 -0.91
C LEU A 116 16.77 -3.93 -2.10
N TRP A 117 16.01 -4.06 -3.18
CA TRP A 117 16.14 -3.21 -4.37
C TRP A 117 15.41 -1.86 -4.22
N LEU A 118 14.50 -1.70 -3.25
CA LEU A 118 13.62 -0.54 -3.13
C LEU A 118 14.38 0.78 -3.01
N PRO A 119 15.45 0.91 -2.20
CA PRO A 119 16.22 2.16 -2.12
C PRO A 119 16.78 2.63 -3.46
N LYS A 120 17.15 1.69 -4.33
CA LYS A 120 17.66 1.98 -5.68
C LYS A 120 16.57 2.31 -6.68
N ARG A 121 15.32 1.92 -6.41
CA ARG A 121 14.17 2.09 -7.32
C ARG A 121 13.25 3.25 -6.96
N LYS A 122 13.29 3.76 -5.72
CA LYS A 122 12.38 4.80 -5.23
C LYS A 122 12.33 6.05 -6.13
N ASN A 123 13.44 6.45 -6.73
CA ASN A 123 13.56 7.65 -7.57
C ASN A 123 13.83 7.33 -9.06
N VAL A 124 13.66 6.07 -9.48
CA VAL A 124 13.89 5.66 -10.87
C VAL A 124 12.60 5.78 -11.65
N MET A 125 12.66 6.38 -12.84
CA MET A 125 11.50 6.50 -13.73
C MET A 125 11.05 5.14 -14.27
N GLY A 126 9.75 5.01 -14.52
CA GLY A 126 9.11 3.79 -15.00
C GLY A 126 8.42 2.99 -13.88
N TYR A 127 7.76 1.90 -14.28
CA TYR A 127 6.91 1.12 -13.39
C TYR A 127 7.59 -0.17 -12.91
N LEU A 128 7.25 -0.62 -11.71
CA LEU A 128 7.38 -2.00 -11.28
C LEU A 128 6.50 -2.86 -12.19
N GLY A 129 6.92 -4.08 -12.51
CA GLY A 129 6.27 -4.90 -13.56
C GLY A 129 6.66 -4.56 -14.99
N GLY A 130 7.29 -3.41 -15.22
CA GLY A 130 7.54 -2.86 -16.57
C GLY A 130 8.99 -2.53 -16.90
N ASN A 131 9.16 -1.82 -18.02
CA ASN A 131 10.46 -1.28 -18.44
C ASN A 131 10.71 0.11 -17.83
N SER A 132 11.96 0.38 -17.45
CA SER A 132 12.41 1.71 -16.99
C SER A 132 12.94 2.59 -18.12
N THR A 133 12.92 2.11 -19.36
CA THR A 133 13.33 2.88 -20.55
C THR A 133 12.07 3.30 -21.33
N PRO A 134 11.95 4.58 -21.72
CA PRO A 134 10.87 5.03 -22.58
C PRO A 134 10.77 4.23 -23.91
N PRO A 135 9.56 3.96 -24.43
CA PRO A 135 8.27 4.21 -23.80
C PRO A 135 8.06 3.29 -22.59
N PHE A 136 7.72 3.86 -21.43
CA PHE A 136 7.47 3.07 -20.22
C PHE A 136 6.26 2.18 -20.48
N ASP A 137 6.48 0.87 -20.51
CA ASP A 137 5.42 -0.12 -20.70
C ASP A 137 5.37 -1.05 -19.49
N ASP A 138 4.15 -1.27 -18.99
CA ASP A 138 3.88 -2.19 -17.90
C ASP A 138 2.86 -3.24 -18.35
N PRO A 139 3.33 -4.43 -18.80
CA PRO A 139 2.43 -5.51 -19.22
C PRO A 139 1.58 -6.06 -18.08
N THR A 140 1.96 -5.81 -16.82
CA THR A 140 1.18 -6.21 -15.64
C THR A 140 -0.01 -5.30 -15.41
N LYS A 141 0.00 -4.09 -16.00
CA LYS A 141 -0.99 -3.03 -15.81
C LYS A 141 -1.19 -2.63 -14.35
N THR A 142 -0.18 -2.85 -13.51
CA THR A 142 -0.23 -2.48 -12.09
C THR A 142 0.11 -1.00 -11.91
N TYR A 143 0.95 -0.46 -12.79
CA TYR A 143 1.41 0.93 -12.84
C TYR A 143 1.98 1.42 -11.51
N LEU A 144 2.70 0.54 -10.82
CA LEU A 144 3.31 0.83 -9.53
C LEU A 144 4.71 1.40 -9.73
N ASN A 145 5.20 2.20 -8.80
CA ASN A 145 6.58 2.68 -8.76
C ASN A 145 7.16 2.41 -7.35
N GLY A 146 8.45 2.71 -7.16
CA GLY A 146 9.09 2.48 -5.86
C GLY A 146 8.53 3.33 -4.72
N SER A 147 7.98 4.53 -5.01
CA SER A 147 7.33 5.34 -3.98
C SER A 147 6.02 4.74 -3.47
N GLU A 148 5.41 3.78 -4.19
CA GLU A 148 4.17 3.12 -3.76
C GLU A 148 4.28 2.36 -2.41
N PHE A 149 5.51 2.10 -1.97
CA PHE A 149 5.82 1.33 -0.78
C PHE A 149 6.25 2.19 0.41
N THR A 150 6.57 3.47 0.19
CA THR A 150 7.04 4.39 1.24
C THR A 150 6.57 5.81 0.98
N GLN A 151 5.82 6.38 1.91
CA GLN A 151 5.33 7.75 1.88
C GLN A 151 5.92 8.56 3.03
N GLY A 152 6.38 9.76 2.70
CA GLY A 152 7.05 10.67 3.63
C GLY A 152 8.58 10.59 3.56
N ASN A 153 9.20 11.63 4.12
CA ASN A 153 10.66 11.71 4.23
C ASN A 153 11.12 11.05 5.52
N ARG A 154 12.27 10.37 5.44
CA ARG A 154 12.96 9.75 6.58
C ARG A 154 13.65 10.77 7.52
N ASN A 155 13.33 12.05 7.40
CA ASN A 155 13.97 13.12 8.15
C ASN A 155 13.02 13.61 9.24
N GLU A 156 13.20 13.05 10.44
CA GLU A 156 13.02 13.65 11.77
C GLU A 156 13.84 12.81 12.76
#